data_AF-A0A258ZW24-F1
#
_entry.id   AF-A0A258ZW24-F1
#
_cell.length_a   1.000
_cell.length_b   1.000
_cell.length_c   1.000
_cell.angle_alpha   90.00
_cell.angle_beta   90.00
_cell.angle_gamma   90.00
#
_symmetry.space_group_name_H-M   'P 1'
#
loop_
_entity.id
_entity.type
_entity.pdbx_description
1 polymer ?
#
loop_
_entity_poly.entity_id
_entity_poly.type
_entity_poly.pdbx_seq_one_letter_code
_entity_poly.pdbx_strand_id
1 'polypeptide(L)' 'VSQARFILGNYEKLNFAEYDIVFAYLSPAAMSAIWQKASKEMRPGSMLISLEFDIPDAASPHIIQTGKSTPKLFVWRMA' A
#
# COMPACT_ATOMS: atom_id res chain seq x y z
N VAL A 1 -19.83 12.14 10.67
CA VAL A 1 -19.63 12.61 9.28
C VAL A 1 -18.29 12.08 8.81
N SER A 2 -18.23 11.31 7.72
CA SER A 2 -16.93 10.84 7.18
C SER A 2 -16.18 12.05 6.59
N GLN A 3 -14.96 12.30 7.06
CA GLN A 3 -14.13 13.40 6.56
C GLN A 3 -13.22 12.86 5.47
N ALA A 4 -13.22 13.50 4.31
CA ALA A 4 -12.30 13.21 3.22
C ALA A 4 -11.46 14.45 2.91
N ARG A 5 -10.16 14.26 2.68
CA ARG A 5 -9.24 15.33 2.31
C ARG A 5 -8.44 14.91 1.10
N PHE A 6 -8.36 15.80 0.12
CA PHE A 6 -7.50 15.65 -1.05
C PHE A 6 -6.30 16.60 -0.89
N ILE A 7 -5.11 16.10 -1.17
CA ILE A 7 -3.86 16.84 -1.05
C ILE A 7 -3.11 16.66 -2.37
N LEU A 8 -2.79 17.77 -3.04
CA LEU A 8 -1.86 17.76 -4.15
C LEU A 8 -0.43 17.76 -3.60
N GLY A 9 0.35 16.75 -3.93
CA GLY A 9 1.74 16.67 -3.48
C GLY A 9 2.44 15.38 -3.88
N ASN A 10 3.71 15.28 -3.51
CA ASN A 10 4.46 14.03 -3.62
C ASN A 10 4.18 13.15 -2.39
N TYR A 11 3.61 11.97 -2.61
CA TYR A 11 3.29 11.01 -1.56
C TYR A 11 4.52 10.55 -0.75
N GLU A 12 5.73 10.61 -1.34
CA GLU A 12 6.98 10.28 -0.66
C GLU A 12 7.26 11.18 0.55
N LYS A 13 6.70 12.40 0.54
CA LYS A 13 6.82 13.38 1.63
C LYS A 13 5.77 13.19 2.72
N LEU A 14 4.78 12.33 2.52
CA LEU A 14 3.79 12.02 3.55
C LEU A 14 4.44 11.12 4.62
N ASN A 15 4.03 11.34 5.86
CA ASN A 15 4.43 10.48 6.98
C ASN A 15 3.52 9.25 7.00
N PHE A 16 4.02 8.09 6.59
CA PHE A 16 3.20 6.89 6.53
C PHE A 16 2.78 6.38 7.92
N ALA A 17 3.47 6.80 8.99
CA ALA A 17 3.14 6.47 10.38
C ALA A 17 1.80 7.08 10.85
N GLU A 18 1.20 7.99 10.09
CA GLU A 18 -0.10 8.62 10.41
C GLU A 18 -1.29 7.82 9.89
N TYR A 19 -1.06 6.76 9.12
CA TYR A 19 -2.11 5.99 8.48
C TYR A 19 -2.09 4.53 8.93
N ASP A 20 -3.26 4.02 9.33
CA ASP A 20 -3.43 2.59 9.62
C ASP A 20 -3.51 1.75 8.33
N ILE A 21 -3.92 2.38 7.22
CA ILE A 21 -4.04 1.75 5.90
C ILE A 21 -3.51 2.71 4.84
N VAL A 22 -2.61 2.21 4.00
CA VAL A 22 -2.18 2.87 2.75
C VAL A 22 -2.64 2.03 1.58
N PHE A 23 -3.49 2.60 0.73
CA PHE A 23 -3.92 1.99 -0.52
C PHE A 23 -3.19 2.64 -1.70
N ALA A 24 -2.60 1.82 -2.57
CA ALA A 24 -1.82 2.26 -3.71
C ALA A 24 -2.31 1.58 -5.00
N TYR A 25 -2.49 2.39 -6.04
CA TYR A 25 -2.62 1.94 -7.42
C TYR A 25 -1.68 2.81 -8.26
N LEU A 26 -0.46 2.31 -8.46
CA LEU A 26 0.66 3.07 -9.04
C LEU A 26 1.17 2.36 -10.30
N SER A 27 2.46 2.03 -10.33
CA SER A 27 3.13 1.31 -11.41
C SER A 27 4.22 0.40 -10.84
N PRO A 28 4.66 -0.64 -11.57
CA PRO A 28 5.69 -1.56 -11.10
C PRO A 28 6.99 -0.87 -10.67
N ALA A 29 7.36 0.23 -11.34
CA ALA A 29 8.60 0.96 -11.04
C ALA A 29 8.57 1.66 -9.66
N ALA A 30 7.39 1.99 -9.13
CA ALA A 30 7.25 2.63 -7.81
C ALA A 30 7.14 1.62 -6.66
N MET A 31 6.89 0.34 -6.95
CA MET A 31 6.49 -0.66 -5.96
C MET A 31 7.59 -0.99 -4.93
N SER A 32 8.85 -1.12 -5.37
CA SER A 32 9.94 -1.33 -4.40
C SER A 32 10.14 -0.11 -3.51
N ALA A 33 10.01 1.11 -4.05
CA ALA A 33 10.20 2.33 -3.28
C ALA A 33 9.11 2.52 -2.21
N ILE A 34 7.84 2.29 -2.56
CA ILE A 34 6.74 2.39 -1.58
C ILE A 34 6.85 1.32 -0.49
N TRP A 35 7.33 0.11 -0.83
CA TRP A 35 7.58 -0.94 0.17
C TRP A 35 8.64 -0.54 1.19
N GLN A 36 9.78 -0.01 0.73
CA GLN A 36 10.85 0.44 1.62
C GLN A 36 10.36 1.53 2.57
N LYS A 37 9.58 2.49 2.04
CA LYS A 37 8.98 3.55 2.87
C LYS A 37 7.97 2.99 3.87
N ALA A 38 7.05 2.14 3.42
CA ALA A 38 6.02 1.54 4.26
C ALA A 38 6.63 0.70 5.40
N SER A 39 7.57 -0.19 5.06
CA SER A 39 8.25 -1.06 6.04
C SER A 39 9.03 -0.26 7.09
N LYS A 40 9.50 0.93 6.74
CA LYS A 40 10.27 1.80 7.64
C LYS A 40 9.38 2.67 8.53
N GLU A 41 8.27 3.18 8.00
CA GLU A 41 7.49 4.24 8.64
C GLU A 41 6.14 3.77 9.19
N MET A 42 5.49 2.80 8.57
CA MET A 42 4.17 2.35 9.01
C MET A 42 4.25 1.60 10.34
N ARG A 43 3.20 1.73 11.15
CA ARG A 43 3.16 1.14 12.50
C ARG A 43 2.91 -0.37 12.45
N PRO A 44 3.41 -1.15 13.42
CA PRO A 44 3.01 -2.54 13.57
C PRO A 44 1.50 -2.72 13.57
N GLY A 45 1.01 -3.70 12.81
CA GLY A 45 -0.41 -3.99 12.66
C GLY A 45 -1.15 -3.21 11.58
N SER A 46 -0.58 -2.13 11.04
CA SER A 46 -1.10 -1.38 9.89
C SER A 46 -0.96 -2.16 8.57
N MET A 47 -1.57 -1.66 7.50
CA MET A 47 -1.66 -2.38 6.22
C MET A 47 -1.25 -1.53 5.01
N LEU A 48 -0.35 -2.07 4.19
CA LEU A 48 -0.14 -1.61 2.82
C LEU A 48 -0.98 -2.48 1.88
N ILE A 49 -1.73 -1.85 0.98
CA ILE A 49 -2.58 -2.52 0.00
C ILE A 49 -2.22 -2.00 -1.39
N SER A 50 -1.94 -2.92 -2.31
CA SER A 50 -1.70 -2.60 -3.72
C SER A 50 -2.76 -3.24 -4.60
N LEU A 51 -3.34 -2.46 -5.51
CA LEU A 51 -4.18 -2.97 -6.58
C LEU A 51 -3.30 -3.35 -7.77
N GLU A 52 -3.48 -4.56 -8.28
CA GLU A 52 -2.87 -5.12 -9.50
C GLU A 52 -1.37 -5.43 -9.44
N PHE A 53 -0.60 -4.65 -8.70
CA PHE A 53 0.86 -4.76 -8.69
C PHE A 53 1.39 -5.43 -7.42
N ASP A 54 2.15 -6.50 -7.60
CA ASP A 54 2.91 -7.17 -6.55
C ASP A 54 4.22 -6.43 -6.24
N ILE A 55 4.82 -6.73 -5.09
CA ILE A 55 6.13 -6.20 -4.66
C ILE A 55 7.08 -7.38 -4.47
N PRO A 56 8.00 -7.65 -5.43
CA PRO A 56 8.87 -8.82 -5.37
C PRO A 56 9.76 -8.90 -4.12
N ASP A 57 10.17 -7.75 -3.58
CA ASP A 57 11.07 -7.65 -2.42
C ASP A 57 10.32 -7.69 -1.07
N ALA A 58 8.98 -7.78 -1.10
CA ALA A 58 8.16 -7.79 0.10
C ALA A 58 7.95 -9.18 0.67
N ALA A 59 7.50 -9.23 1.93
CA ALA A 59 6.96 -10.46 2.50
C ALA A 59 5.77 -10.95 1.67
N SER A 60 5.46 -12.25 1.76
CA SER A 60 4.34 -12.83 1.01
C SER A 60 3.03 -12.10 1.34
N PRO A 61 2.36 -11.49 0.35
CA PRO A 61 1.12 -10.78 0.58
C PRO A 61 -0.04 -11.75 0.81
N HIS A 62 -1.04 -11.29 1.54
CA HIS A 62 -2.38 -11.84 1.40
C HIS A 62 -2.98 -11.36 0.09
N ILE A 63 -3.45 -12.29 -0.76
CA ILE A 63 -3.99 -11.97 -2.08
C ILE A 63 -5.51 -12.13 -2.05
N ILE A 64 -6.22 -11.05 -2.38
CA ILE A 64 -7.67 -11.05 -2.54
C ILE A 64 -8.00 -10.97 -4.03
N GLN A 65 -8.82 -11.91 -4.51
CA GLN A 65 -9.31 -11.93 -5.88
C GLN A 65 -10.83 -12.15 -5.86
N THR A 66 -11.59 -11.14 -6.29
CA THR A 66 -13.06 -11.14 -6.20
C THR A 66 -13.74 -11.75 -7.43
N GLY A 67 -13.03 -11.84 -8.56
CA GLY A 67 -13.50 -12.50 -9.79
C GLY A 67 -12.34 -12.96 -10.69
N LYS A 68 -12.67 -13.75 -11.72
CA LYS A 68 -11.65 -14.30 -12.64
C LYS A 68 -10.89 -13.21 -13.42
N SER A 69 -11.57 -12.11 -13.75
CA SER A 69 -11.01 -11.00 -14.55
C SER A 69 -10.79 -9.71 -13.75
N THR A 70 -11.00 -9.74 -12.43
CA THR A 70 -10.78 -8.57 -11.58
C THR A 70 -9.30 -8.48 -11.20
N PRO A 71 -8.71 -7.28 -11.16
CA PRO A 71 -7.35 -7.11 -10.66
C PRO A 71 -7.21 -7.69 -9.24
N LYS A 72 -6.05 -8.28 -8.96
CA LYS A 72 -5.73 -8.81 -7.64
C LYS A 72 -5.46 -7.66 -6.68
N LEU A 73 -5.83 -7.83 -5.41
CA LEU A 73 -5.41 -6.97 -4.32
C LEU A 73 -4.33 -7.71 -3.53
N PHE A 74 -3.17 -7.07 -3.42
CA PHE A 74 -2.05 -7.54 -2.61
C PHE A 74 -2.05 -6.78 -1.30
N VAL A 75 -2.00 -7.50 -0.18
CA VAL A 75 -2.18 -6.95 1.16
C VAL A 75 -1.03 -7.39 2.04
N TRP A 76 -0.27 -6.42 2.56
CA TRP A 76 0.82 -6.65 3.52
C TRP A 76 0.45 -6.04 4.86
N ARG A 77 0.51 -6.85 5.91
CA ARG A 77 0.39 -6.36 7.29
C ARG A 77 1.78 -6.09 7.84
N MET A 78 1.98 -4.89 8.37
CA MET A 78 3.27 -4.46 8.92
C MET A 78 3.51 -5.16 10.25
N ALA A 79 4.74 -5.68 10.43
CA ALA A 79 5.17 -6.35 11.65
C ALA A 79 5.57 -5.35 12.74
#